data_AF-A0A6V8P8X3-F1
#
_entry.id   AF-A0A6V8P8X3-F1
#
_cell.length_a   1.000
_cell.length_b   1.000
_cell.length_c   1.000
_cell.angle_alpha   90.00
_cell.angle_beta   90.00
_cell.angle_gamma   90.00
#
_symmetry.space_group_name_H-M   'P 1'
#
loop_
_entity.id
_entity.type
_entity.pdbx_description
1 polymer ?
#
loop_
_entity_poly.entity_id
_entity_poly.type
_entity_poly.pdbx_seq_one_letter_code
_entity_poly.pdbx_strand_id
1 'polypeptide(L)'
;MKLESKTGIVILGHGSKLREANDTIHEVVEMIKKKGWDIVDPAYLQFGQPDLSQSIKNVVQKGCRRVVIVPLFLFMGSHVSIDIPKM
;
A
#
# COMPACT_ATOMS: atom_id res chain seq x y z
N MET A 1 25.03 -13.08 12.09
CA MET A 1 24.43 -11.84 11.55
C MET A 1 23.04 -12.18 11.00
N LYS A 2 21.98 -12.13 11.81
CA LYS A 2 20.60 -12.29 11.31
C LYS A 2 20.22 -10.96 10.67
N LEU A 3 20.14 -10.92 9.35
CA LEU A 3 19.50 -9.81 8.64
C LEU A 3 18.05 -9.78 9.11
N GLU A 4 17.68 -8.81 9.95
CA GLU A 4 16.26 -8.56 10.22
C GLU A 4 15.58 -8.36 8.86
N SER A 5 14.51 -9.11 8.60
CA SER A 5 13.83 -9.05 7.32
C SER A 5 13.23 -7.65 7.16
N LYS A 6 13.81 -6.81 6.28
CA LYS A 6 13.23 -5.52 5.93
C LYS A 6 11.79 -5.75 5.46
N THR A 7 10.84 -5.17 6.17
CA THR A 7 9.42 -5.28 5.89
C THR A 7 8.98 -4.03 5.13
N GLY A 8 8.34 -4.23 3.98
CA GLY A 8 7.70 -3.16 3.21
C GLY A 8 6.21 -3.13 3.54
N ILE A 9 5.64 -1.92 3.61
CA ILE A 9 4.21 -1.72 3.81
C ILE A 9 3.63 -1.15 2.52
N VAL A 10 2.51 -1.70 2.06
CA VAL A 10 1.73 -1.16 0.95
C VAL A 10 0.36 -0.76 1.47
N ILE A 11 0.01 0.52 1.35
CA ILE A 11 -1.31 1.05 1.73
C ILE A 11 -2.21 1.01 0.51
N LEU A 12 -3.16 0.07 0.49
CA LEU A 12 -4.02 -0.18 -0.65
C LEU A 12 -5.36 0.54 -0.47
N GLY A 13 -5.60 1.56 -1.28
CA GLY A 13 -6.89 2.22 -1.39
C GLY A 13 -7.68 1.77 -2.63
N HIS A 14 -8.95 2.14 -2.71
CA HIS A 14 -9.71 1.96 -3.95
C HIS A 14 -9.12 2.80 -5.09
N GLY A 15 -8.77 4.06 -4.79
CA GLY A 15 -8.38 5.07 -5.77
C GLY A 15 -9.57 5.75 -6.45
N SER A 16 -9.35 7.00 -6.86
CA SER A 16 -10.37 7.90 -7.40
C SER A 16 -9.88 8.63 -8.64
N LYS A 17 -10.82 9.02 -9.51
CA LYS A 17 -10.56 9.94 -10.63
C LYS A 17 -10.28 11.36 -10.16
N LEU A 18 -10.82 11.75 -9.00
CA LEU A 18 -10.52 13.01 -8.35
C LEU A 18 -9.18 12.86 -7.64
N ARG A 19 -8.18 13.63 -8.06
CA ARG A 19 -6.79 13.47 -7.57
C ARG A 19 -6.69 13.77 -6.08
N GLU A 20 -7.41 14.78 -5.64
CA GLU A 20 -7.49 15.25 -4.26
C GLU A 20 -8.02 14.16 -3.32
N ALA A 21 -8.87 13.26 -3.81
CA ALA A 21 -9.34 12.13 -3.00
C ALA A 21 -8.27 11.06 -2.79
N ASN A 22 -7.21 11.02 -3.61
CA ASN A 22 -6.08 10.11 -3.42
C ASN A 22 -5.06 10.69 -2.41
N ASP A 23 -5.09 12.00 -2.13
CA ASP A 23 -4.15 12.65 -1.21
C ASP A 23 -4.23 12.06 0.20
N THR A 24 -5.41 11.63 0.65
CA THR A 24 -5.58 10.97 1.95
C THR A 24 -4.71 9.71 2.08
N ILE A 25 -4.55 8.91 1.01
CA ILE A 25 -3.68 7.73 1.04
C ILE A 25 -2.21 8.16 1.17
N HIS A 26 -1.81 9.23 0.46
CA HIS A 26 -0.47 9.80 0.58
C HIS A 26 -0.19 10.33 1.99
N GLU A 27 -1.15 11.01 2.61
CA GLU A 27 -1.04 11.47 4.00
C GLU A 27 -0.83 10.30 4.97
N VAL A 28 -1.58 9.20 4.83
CA VAL A 28 -1.39 8.00 5.64
C VAL A 28 -0.01 7.40 5.44
N VAL A 29 0.49 7.32 4.20
CA VAL A 29 1.85 6.84 3.90
C VAL A 29 2.89 7.68 4.65
N GLU A 30 2.80 9.00 4.59
CA GLU A 30 3.73 9.90 5.27
C GLU A 30 3.63 9.81 6.79
N MET A 31 2.42 9.64 7.34
CA MET A 31 2.23 9.40 8.77
C MET A 31 2.92 8.11 9.24
N ILE A 32 2.87 7.04 8.44
CA ILE A 32 3.51 5.77 8.79
C ILE A 32 5.03 5.88 8.70
N LYS A 33 5.55 6.58 7.69
CA LYS A 33 6.99 6.87 7.58
C LYS A 33 7.51 7.64 8.79
N LYS A 34 6.78 8.67 9.23
CA LYS A 34 7.12 9.44 10.45
C LYS A 34 7.15 8.59 11.73
N LYS A 35 6.51 7.42 11.74
CA LYS A 35 6.55 6.46 12.86
C LYS A 35 7.73 5.47 12.78
N GLY A 36 8.65 5.63 11.82
CA GLY A 36 9.88 4.85 11.72
C GLY A 36 9.83 3.68 10.72
N TRP A 37 8.83 3.64 9.84
CA TRP A 37 8.78 2.66 8.75
C TRP A 37 9.34 3.25 7.46
N ASP A 38 10.54 2.86 7.07
CA ASP A 38 11.24 3.50 5.95
C ASP A 38 10.72 3.09 4.57
N ILE A 39 10.05 1.95 4.45
CA ILE A 39 9.60 1.38 3.17
C ILE A 39 8.08 1.25 3.18
N VAL A 40 7.43 2.34 2.78
CA VAL A 40 5.97 2.45 2.67
C VAL A 40 5.61 3.00 1.30
N ASP A 41 4.71 2.33 0.58
CA ASP A 41 4.25 2.73 -0.76
C ASP A 41 2.71 2.75 -0.81
N PRO A 42 2.08 3.74 -1.48
CA PRO A 42 0.65 3.69 -1.76
C PRO A 42 0.35 2.67 -2.86
N ALA A 43 -0.87 2.17 -2.94
CA ALA A 43 -1.39 1.39 -4.06
C ALA A 43 -2.87 1.66 -4.25
N TYR A 44 -3.36 1.51 -5.49
CA TYR A 44 -4.75 1.77 -5.84
C TYR A 44 -5.34 0.62 -6.66
N LEU A 45 -6.60 0.23 -6.36
CA LEU A 45 -7.32 -0.79 -7.15
C LEU A 45 -7.78 -0.24 -8.50
N GLN A 46 -8.18 1.03 -8.55
CA GLN A 46 -8.73 1.71 -9.73
C GLN A 46 -8.32 3.18 -9.75
N PHE A 47 -8.18 3.75 -10.96
CA PHE A 47 -8.01 5.19 -11.25
C PHE A 47 -6.74 5.87 -10.69
N GLY A 48 -6.11 5.33 -9.64
CA GLY A 48 -4.85 5.79 -9.09
C GLY A 48 -3.66 4.99 -9.58
N GLN A 49 -2.47 5.54 -9.37
CA GLN A 49 -1.18 4.89 -9.59
C GLN A 49 -0.25 5.20 -8.41
N PRO A 50 0.66 4.28 -8.05
CA PRO A 50 0.86 2.94 -8.63
C PRO A 50 -0.29 1.95 -8.32
N ASP A 51 -0.44 0.94 -9.16
CA ASP A 51 -1.27 -0.24 -8.84
C ASP A 51 -0.57 -1.17 -7.81
N LEU A 52 -1.30 -2.15 -7.28
CA LEU A 52 -0.77 -3.05 -6.25
C LEU A 52 0.49 -3.81 -6.69
N SER A 53 0.52 -4.33 -7.93
CA SER A 53 1.66 -5.06 -8.46
C SER A 53 2.90 -4.17 -8.56
N GLN A 54 2.72 -2.93 -9.00
CA GLN A 54 3.80 -1.96 -9.12
C GLN A 54 4.32 -1.54 -7.74
N SER A 55 3.45 -1.30 -6.76
CA SER A 55 3.87 -0.96 -5.39
C SER A 55 4.63 -2.10 -4.73
N ILE A 56 4.20 -3.36 -4.94
CA ILE A 56 4.94 -4.53 -4.46
C ILE A 56 6.34 -4.57 -5.09
N LYS A 57 6.47 -4.35 -6.40
CA LYS A 57 7.78 -4.28 -7.07
C LYS A 57 8.65 -3.17 -6.48
N ASN A 58 8.09 -1.99 -6.23
CA ASN A 58 8.81 -0.85 -5.67
C ASN A 58 9.38 -1.17 -4.28
N VAL A 59 8.60 -1.79 -3.39
CA VAL A 59 9.11 -2.14 -2.05
C VAL A 59 10.10 -3.30 -2.09
N VAL A 60 9.93 -4.27 -3.00
CA VAL A 60 10.89 -5.36 -3.21
C VAL A 60 12.23 -4.83 -3.74
N GLN A 61 12.22 -3.89 -4.68
CA GLN A 61 13.45 -3.23 -5.17
C GLN A 61 14.21 -2.48 -4.06
N LYS A 62 13.53 -2.05 -3.00
CA LYS A 62 14.14 -1.45 -1.79
C LYS A 62 14.72 -2.50 -0.82
N GLY A 63 14.71 -3.77 -1.19
CA GLY A 63 15.30 -4.87 -0.43
C GLY A 63 14.36 -5.53 0.58
N CYS A 64 13.04 -5.28 0.49
CA CYS A 64 12.06 -5.94 1.35
C CYS A 64 11.97 -7.43 1.05
N ARG A 65 11.96 -8.26 2.10
CA ARG A 65 11.71 -9.72 2.01
C ARG A 65 10.36 -10.13 2.56
N ARG A 66 9.70 -9.22 3.27
CA ARG A 66 8.33 -9.34 3.77
C ARG A 66 7.56 -8.12 3.29
N VAL A 67 6.39 -8.33 2.70
CA VAL A 67 5.49 -7.24 2.29
C VAL A 67 4.19 -7.40 3.05
N VAL A 68 3.74 -6.33 3.69
CA VAL A 68 2.45 -6.24 4.39
C VAL A 68 1.55 -5.31 3.58
N ILE A 69 0.43 -5.84 3.09
CA ILE A 69 -0.58 -5.07 2.39
C ILE A 69 -1.64 -4.68 3.42
N VAL A 70 -1.95 -3.39 3.50
CA VAL A 70 -2.95 -2.82 4.40
C VAL A 70 -4.06 -2.21 3.56
N PRO A 71 -5.20 -2.91 3.40
CA PRO A 71 -6.38 -2.34 2.75
C PRO A 71 -6.94 -1.21 3.61
N LEU A 72 -6.89 0.03 3.12
CA LEU A 72 -7.47 1.19 3.80
C LEU A 72 -8.90 1.43 3.29
N PHE A 73 -9.85 0.73 3.91
CA PHE A 73 -11.28 0.83 3.62
C PHE A 73 -12.07 1.00 4.92
N LEU A 74 -13.07 1.87 4.92
CA LEU A 74 -13.92 2.09 6.10
C LEU A 74 -14.89 0.92 6.34
N PHE A 75 -15.29 0.22 5.28
CA PHE A 75 -16.25 -0.86 5.33
C PHE A 75 -15.76 -2.06 4.53
N MET A 76 -16.16 -3.27 4.96
CA MET A 76 -15.94 -4.50 4.21
C MET A 76 -16.94 -4.60 3.06
N GLY A 77 -16.62 -3.98 1.93
CA GLY A 77 -17.32 -4.19 0.66
C GLY A 77 -16.74 -5.35 -0.14
N SER A 78 -17.31 -5.62 -1.32
CA SER A 78 -16.84 -6.66 -2.25
C SER A 78 -15.35 -6.55 -2.59
N HIS A 79 -14.81 -5.33 -2.70
CA HIS A 79 -13.38 -5.11 -2.93
C HIS A 79 -12.51 -5.72 -1.84
N VAL A 80 -12.92 -5.59 -0.57
CA VAL A 80 -12.15 -6.10 0.58
C VAL A 80 -12.32 -7.60 0.76
N SER A 81 -13.53 -8.12 0.58
CA SER A 81 -13.85 -9.51 0.88
C SER A 81 -13.63 -10.48 -0.29
N ILE A 82 -13.60 -10.00 -1.53
CA ILE A 82 -13.56 -10.84 -2.73
C ILE A 82 -12.38 -10.49 -3.62
N ASP A 83 -12.19 -9.20 -3.95
CA ASP A 83 -11.22 -8.81 -4.99
C ASP A 83 -9.79 -8.87 -4.46
N ILE A 84 -9.52 -8.25 -3.32
CA ILE A 84 -8.17 -8.22 -2.71
C ILE A 84 -7.62 -9.63 -2.41
N PRO A 85 -8.40 -10.58 -1.83
CA PRO A 85 -7.88 -11.93 -1.58
C PRO A 85 -7.52 -12.75 -2.82
N LYS A 86 -8.01 -12.35 -4.01
CA LYS A 86 -7.75 -13.05 -5.28
C LYS A 86 -6.58 -12.45 -6.07
N MET A 87 -6.06 -11.29 -5.66
CA MET A 87 -4.96 -10.58 -6.31
C MET A 87 -3.59 -11.13 -5.94
#